data_AF-A0A4Q4XZ00-F1
#
_entry.id   AF-A0A4Q4XZ00-F1
#
_cell.length_a   1.000
_cell.length_b   1.000
_cell.length_c   1.000
_cell.angle_alpha   90.00
_cell.angle_beta   90.00
_cell.angle_gamma   90.00
#
_symmetry.space_group_name_H-M   'P 1'
#
loop_
_entity.id
_entity.type
_entity.pdbx_description
1 polymer ?
#
loop_
_entity_poly.entity_id
_entity_poly.type
_entity_poly.pdbx_seq_one_letter_code
_entity_poly.pdbx_strand_id
1 'polypeptide(L)'
;MFHTATTPMRPADYTKLRAKELKKKRSPTREAKLRERERENFLKNWKVPGVSPDSPGGQAMIEAHLERWAEKREKDFYRRAEQKALRQAAEKLEREERKKNKKGPTQDDLLLKEAREEALDDLLLKEAREEGLEGGGEALEEAMHQSER
;
A
#
# COMPACT_ATOMS: atom_id res chain seq x y z
N MET A 1 -33.01 0.65 17.58
CA MET A 1 -31.65 0.51 18.14
C MET A 1 -30.76 -0.11 17.07
N PHE A 2 -29.79 0.62 16.53
CA PHE A 2 -28.88 0.11 15.50
C PHE A 2 -27.83 -0.79 16.16
N HIS A 3 -27.84 -2.08 15.82
CA HIS A 3 -26.80 -3.01 16.23
C HIS A 3 -25.47 -2.56 15.59
N THR A 4 -24.57 -1.98 16.38
CA THR A 4 -23.15 -1.86 16.04
C THR A 4 -22.54 -3.27 16.07
N ALA A 5 -22.85 -4.08 15.06
CA ALA A 5 -22.11 -5.30 14.80
C ALA A 5 -20.73 -4.89 14.30
N THR A 6 -19.80 -4.70 15.24
CA THR A 6 -18.35 -4.72 14.97
C THR A 6 -18.13 -5.88 14.02
N THR A 7 -17.80 -5.59 12.76
CA THR A 7 -17.78 -6.62 11.74
C THR A 7 -16.70 -7.61 12.16
N PRO A 8 -17.04 -8.85 12.54
CA PRO A 8 -16.02 -9.79 12.97
C PRO A 8 -15.18 -10.06 11.74
N MET A 9 -13.92 -9.61 11.80
CA MET A 9 -12.81 -9.96 10.92
C MET A 9 -13.11 -11.27 10.18
N ARG A 10 -13.37 -11.23 8.87
CA ARG A 10 -13.64 -12.46 8.10
C ARG A 10 -12.41 -13.37 8.22
N PRO A 11 -12.49 -14.55 8.84
CA PRO A 11 -11.32 -15.43 9.03
C PRO A 11 -10.61 -15.79 7.72
N ALA A 12 -11.33 -15.71 6.61
CA ALA A 12 -10.85 -15.94 5.25
C ALA A 12 -9.78 -14.93 4.78
N ASP A 13 -9.79 -13.68 5.27
CA ASP A 13 -8.84 -12.66 4.79
C ASP A 13 -7.49 -12.76 5.50
N TYR A 14 -7.51 -13.07 6.80
CA TYR A 14 -6.30 -13.37 7.56
C TYR A 14 -5.57 -14.60 7.00
N THR A 15 -6.31 -15.68 6.76
CA THR A 15 -5.73 -16.93 6.22
C THR A 15 -5.10 -16.72 4.84
N LYS A 16 -5.71 -15.91 3.97
CA LYS A 16 -5.13 -15.51 2.68
C LYS A 16 -3.86 -14.66 2.82
N LEU A 17 -3.84 -13.69 3.73
CA LEU A 17 -2.65 -12.85 3.98
C LEU A 17 -1.50 -13.67 4.57
N ARG A 18 -1.80 -14.53 5.54
CA ARG A 18 -0.85 -15.49 6.13
C ARG A 18 -0.28 -16.39 5.05
N ALA A 19 -1.13 -17.02 4.23
CA ALA A 19 -0.68 -17.88 3.13
C ALA A 19 0.20 -17.13 2.13
N LYS A 20 -0.10 -15.86 1.82
CA LYS A 20 0.70 -15.03 0.90
C LYS A 20 2.07 -14.68 1.48
N GLU A 21 2.15 -14.32 2.77
CA GLU A 21 3.44 -14.05 3.42
C GLU A 21 4.26 -15.32 3.61
N LEU A 22 3.62 -16.47 3.89
CA LEU A 22 4.30 -17.77 3.93
C LEU A 22 4.77 -18.23 2.55
N LYS A 23 4.01 -17.98 1.48
CA LYS A 23 4.39 -18.29 0.10
C LYS A 23 5.55 -17.44 -0.42
N LYS A 24 5.85 -16.28 0.21
CA LYS A 24 7.11 -15.56 0.01
C LYS A 24 8.30 -16.32 0.63
N LYS A 25 8.21 -17.66 0.72
CA LYS A 25 9.28 -18.53 1.20
C LYS A 25 10.59 -18.06 0.60
N ARG A 26 11.55 -17.98 1.50
CA ARG A 26 12.87 -17.40 1.29
C ARG A 26 13.48 -18.03 0.05
N SER A 27 13.98 -17.19 -0.87
CA SER A 27 14.68 -17.74 -2.02
C SER A 27 15.86 -18.57 -1.51
N PRO A 28 16.08 -19.79 -2.05
CA PRO A 28 17.19 -20.65 -1.62
C PRO A 28 18.53 -19.91 -1.70
N THR A 29 18.68 -19.06 -2.72
CA THR A 29 19.84 -18.18 -2.92
C THR A 29 20.05 -17.18 -1.79
N ARG A 30 18.98 -16.61 -1.22
CA ARG A 30 19.08 -15.67 -0.11
C ARG A 30 19.38 -16.38 1.21
N GLU A 31 18.82 -17.57 1.42
CA GLU A 31 19.15 -18.38 2.59
C GLU A 31 20.61 -18.84 2.59
N ALA A 32 21.12 -19.28 1.44
CA ALA A 32 22.54 -19.64 1.30
C ALA A 32 23.45 -18.46 1.68
N LYS A 33 23.21 -17.26 1.13
CA LYS A 33 23.97 -16.05 1.50
C LYS A 33 23.89 -15.69 2.97
N LEU A 34 22.73 -15.89 3.60
CA LEU A 34 22.57 -15.63 5.03
C LEU A 34 23.29 -16.68 5.89
N ARG A 35 23.28 -17.94 5.44
CA ARG A 35 24.01 -19.04 6.10
C ARG A 35 25.51 -18.83 6.01
N GLU A 36 26.03 -18.41 4.86
CA GLU A 36 27.45 -18.05 4.69
C GLU A 36 27.85 -16.90 5.60
N ARG A 37 27.06 -15.82 5.65
CA ARG A 37 27.31 -14.70 6.56
C ARG A 37 27.31 -15.11 8.03
N GLU A 38 26.38 -15.99 8.42
CA GLU A 38 26.35 -16.52 9.78
C GLU A 38 27.59 -17.35 10.07
N ARG A 39 28.03 -18.19 9.12
CA ARG A 39 29.27 -18.96 9.23
C ARG A 39 30.47 -18.03 9.43
N GLU A 40 30.60 -17.00 8.61
CA GLU A 40 31.67 -15.99 8.75
C GLU A 40 31.63 -15.29 10.11
N ASN A 41 30.44 -14.89 10.58
CA ASN A 41 30.28 -14.23 11.87
C ASN A 41 30.63 -15.16 13.05
N PHE A 42 30.27 -16.44 12.94
CA PHE A 42 30.62 -17.44 13.94
C PHE A 42 32.13 -17.70 13.98
N LEU A 43 32.76 -17.82 12.80
CA LEU A 43 34.21 -17.97 12.66
C LEU A 43 34.98 -16.76 13.18
N LYS A 44 34.52 -15.54 12.90
CA LYS A 44 35.13 -14.29 13.44
C LYS A 44 35.18 -14.27 14.96
N ASN A 45 34.21 -14.90 15.61
CA ASN A 45 34.09 -14.98 17.07
C ASN A 45 34.51 -16.35 17.62
N TRP A 46 35.27 -17.14 16.85
CA TRP A 46 35.69 -18.46 17.27
C TRP A 46 36.59 -18.39 18.51
N LYS A 47 36.14 -18.99 19.61
CA LYS A 47 36.84 -18.98 20.90
C LYS A 47 36.94 -20.37 21.53
N VAL A 48 36.90 -21.43 20.71
CA VAL A 48 36.99 -22.81 21.22
C VAL A 48 38.47 -23.17 21.43
N PRO A 49 38.94 -23.35 22.68
CA PRO A 49 40.34 -23.64 22.95
C PRO A 49 40.74 -25.00 22.39
N GLY A 50 41.90 -25.09 21.75
CA GLY A 50 42.46 -26.35 21.25
C GLY A 50 41.73 -26.98 20.07
N VAL A 51 40.70 -26.33 19.51
CA VAL A 51 39.95 -26.83 18.35
C VAL A 51 40.09 -25.83 17.20
N SER A 52 40.75 -26.28 16.12
CA SER A 52 40.78 -25.53 14.87
C SER A 52 39.41 -25.60 14.17
N PRO A 53 38.90 -24.48 13.61
CA PRO A 53 37.70 -24.49 12.76
C PRO A 53 37.77 -25.50 11.60
N ASP A 54 38.97 -25.75 11.08
CA ASP A 54 39.19 -26.65 9.94
C ASP A 54 39.33 -28.11 10.33
N SER A 55 39.40 -28.41 11.64
CA SER A 55 39.40 -29.79 12.12
C SER A 55 38.01 -30.42 11.96
N PRO A 56 37.90 -31.76 11.88
CA PRO A 56 36.60 -32.44 11.84
C PRO A 56 35.68 -32.04 13.01
N GLY A 57 36.25 -31.88 14.21
CA GLY A 57 35.52 -31.39 15.38
C GLY A 57 35.07 -29.93 15.25
N GLY A 58 35.91 -29.07 14.66
CA GLY A 58 35.57 -27.69 14.36
C GLY A 58 34.43 -27.56 13.35
N GLN A 59 34.50 -28.29 12.23
CA GLN A 59 33.43 -28.30 11.22
C GLN A 59 32.10 -28.80 11.78
N ALA A 60 32.11 -29.86 12.61
CA ALA A 60 30.90 -30.35 13.26
C ALA A 60 30.25 -29.30 14.17
N MET A 61 31.04 -28.51 14.90
CA MET A 61 30.53 -27.41 15.73
C MET A 61 29.94 -26.26 14.88
N ILE A 62 30.60 -25.93 13.76
CA ILE A 62 30.11 -24.92 12.81
C ILE A 62 28.76 -25.36 12.22
N GLU A 63 28.66 -26.61 11.78
CA GLU A 63 27.42 -27.15 11.21
C GLU A 63 26.28 -27.17 12.23
N ALA A 64 26.55 -27.63 13.46
CA ALA A 64 25.57 -27.62 14.54
C ALA A 64 25.10 -26.20 14.91
N HIS A 65 25.99 -25.21 14.88
CA HIS A 65 25.62 -23.80 15.07
C HIS A 65 24.71 -23.31 13.94
N LEU A 66 25.07 -23.58 12.68
CA LEU A 66 24.30 -23.16 11.51
C LEU A 66 22.91 -23.82 11.47
N GLU A 67 22.79 -25.07 11.90
CA GLU A 67 21.51 -25.78 12.03
C GLU A 67 20.62 -25.11 13.08
N ARG A 68 21.12 -24.89 14.30
CA ARG A 68 20.38 -24.17 15.37
C ARG A 68 19.98 -22.77 14.94
N TRP A 69 20.85 -22.07 14.22
CA TRP A 69 20.55 -20.76 13.67
C TRP A 69 19.44 -20.82 12.62
N ALA A 70 19.48 -21.82 11.72
CA ALA A 70 18.46 -22.02 10.70
C ALA A 70 17.09 -22.28 11.33
N GLU A 71 17.02 -23.16 12.34
CA GLU A 71 15.80 -23.44 13.09
C GLU A 71 15.22 -22.19 13.78
N LYS A 72 16.07 -21.43 14.48
CA LYS A 72 15.65 -20.17 15.13
C LYS A 72 15.10 -19.19 14.11
N ARG A 73 15.81 -19.02 12.98
CA ARG A 73 15.35 -18.16 11.91
C ARG A 73 14.02 -18.63 11.37
N GLU A 74 13.85 -19.91 11.10
CA GLU A 74 12.61 -20.47 10.55
C GLU A 74 11.43 -20.13 11.46
N LYS A 75 11.54 -20.39 12.77
CA LYS A 75 10.53 -20.01 13.77
C LYS A 75 10.24 -18.50 13.74
N ASP A 76 11.29 -17.67 13.68
CA ASP A 76 11.16 -16.21 13.58
C ASP A 76 10.45 -15.74 12.31
N PHE A 77 10.65 -16.44 11.19
CA PHE A 77 9.98 -16.11 9.93
C PHE A 77 8.48 -16.38 10.03
N TYR A 78 8.08 -17.54 10.56
CA TYR A 78 6.66 -17.84 10.76
C TYR A 78 6.01 -16.81 11.68
N ARG A 79 6.66 -16.46 12.79
CA ARG A 79 6.19 -15.43 13.72
C ARG A 79 6.04 -14.06 13.05
N ARG A 80 7.04 -13.62 12.27
CA ARG A 80 6.98 -12.32 11.56
C ARG A 80 5.93 -12.31 10.45
N ALA A 81 5.80 -13.41 9.72
CA ALA A 81 4.77 -13.56 8.68
C ALA A 81 3.37 -13.47 9.29
N GLU A 82 3.15 -14.10 10.43
CA GLU A 82 1.91 -14.04 11.20
C GLU A 82 1.61 -12.62 11.71
N GLN A 83 2.54 -11.98 12.40
CA GLN A 83 2.37 -10.60 12.87
C GLN A 83 2.08 -9.62 11.72
N LYS A 84 2.75 -9.80 10.58
CA LYS A 84 2.53 -8.97 9.40
C LYS A 84 1.15 -9.20 8.78
N ALA A 85 0.70 -10.46 8.71
CA ALA A 85 -0.63 -10.79 8.25
C ALA A 85 -1.72 -10.18 9.16
N LEU A 86 -1.52 -10.22 10.47
CA LEU A 86 -2.41 -9.56 11.44
C LEU A 86 -2.45 -8.04 11.24
N ARG A 87 -1.29 -7.40 11.08
CA ARG A 87 -1.20 -5.94 10.84
C ARG A 87 -1.92 -5.53 9.56
N GLN A 88 -1.72 -6.29 8.47
CA GLN A 88 -2.39 -6.03 7.20
C GLN A 88 -3.91 -6.27 7.28
N ALA A 89 -4.35 -7.25 8.07
CA ALA A 89 -5.77 -7.47 8.30
C ALA A 89 -6.40 -6.32 9.10
N ALA A 90 -5.72 -5.84 10.15
CA ALA A 90 -6.16 -4.69 10.95
C ALA A 90 -6.22 -3.40 10.11
N GLU A 91 -5.21 -3.14 9.29
CA GLU A 91 -5.19 -1.97 8.40
C GLU A 91 -6.33 -2.02 7.36
N LYS A 92 -6.65 -3.20 6.84
CA LYS A 92 -7.81 -3.37 5.94
C LYS A 92 -9.12 -3.08 6.66
N LEU A 93 -9.29 -3.61 7.87
CA LEU A 93 -10.48 -3.36 8.68
C LEU A 93 -10.63 -1.86 8.97
N GLU A 94 -9.56 -1.20 9.41
CA GLU A 94 -9.57 0.24 9.67
C GLU A 94 -9.91 1.05 8.42
N ARG A 95 -9.38 0.66 7.25
CA ARG A 95 -9.76 1.28 5.97
C ARG A 95 -11.23 1.07 5.64
N GLU A 96 -11.80 -0.10 5.91
CA GLU A 96 -13.23 -0.36 5.72
C GLU A 96 -14.09 0.45 6.69
N GLU A 97 -13.70 0.54 7.96
CA GLU A 97 -14.37 1.38 8.95
C GLU A 97 -14.29 2.86 8.57
N ARG A 98 -13.13 3.35 8.14
CA ARG A 98 -13.00 4.72 7.61
C ARG A 98 -13.87 4.97 6.38
N LYS A 99 -14.04 3.98 5.50
CA LYS A 99 -14.96 4.06 4.35
C LYS A 99 -16.43 4.07 4.78
N LYS A 100 -16.80 3.31 5.81
CA LYS A 100 -18.16 3.30 6.38
C LYS A 100 -18.46 4.58 7.18
N ASN A 101 -17.46 5.14 7.86
CA ASN A 101 -17.56 6.34 8.68
C ASN A 101 -17.42 7.65 7.88
N LYS A 102 -16.90 7.59 6.64
CA LYS A 102 -17.26 8.61 5.64
C LYS A 102 -18.76 8.48 5.42
N LYS A 103 -19.55 9.29 6.13
CA LYS A 103 -20.95 9.53 5.79
C LYS A 103 -20.99 9.73 4.27
N GLY A 104 -21.85 8.99 3.57
CA GLY A 104 -22.17 9.33 2.19
C GLY A 104 -22.61 10.79 2.11
N PRO A 105 -22.64 11.39 0.91
CA PRO A 105 -23.06 12.78 0.77
C PRO A 105 -24.38 12.97 1.53
N THR A 106 -24.32 13.82 2.54
CA THR A 106 -25.51 14.21 3.29
C THR A 106 -26.44 14.98 2.35
N GLN A 107 -27.72 15.10 2.68
CA GLN A 107 -28.67 15.84 1.83
C GLN A 107 -28.18 17.28 1.56
N ASP A 108 -27.51 17.90 2.54
CA ASP A 108 -26.82 19.18 2.38
C ASP A 108 -25.68 19.15 1.37
N ASP A 109 -24.93 18.04 1.26
CA ASP A 109 -23.84 17.88 0.27
C ASP A 109 -24.37 17.71 -1.16
N LEU A 110 -25.59 17.19 -1.30
CA LEU A 110 -26.28 17.11 -2.59
C LEU A 110 -26.80 18.50 -3.00
N LEU A 111 -27.42 19.24 -2.07
CA LEU A 111 -27.88 20.61 -2.30
C LEU A 111 -26.72 21.56 -2.63
N LEU A 112 -25.56 21.41 -1.97
CA LEU A 112 -24.36 22.20 -2.27
C LEU A 112 -23.76 21.89 -3.64
N LYS A 113 -23.94 20.67 -4.16
CA LYS A 113 -23.53 20.32 -5.52
C LYS A 113 -24.48 20.93 -6.54
N GLU A 114 -25.78 20.82 -6.31
CA GLU A 114 -26.82 21.36 -7.19
C GLU A 114 -26.70 22.89 -7.32
N ALA A 115 -26.52 23.60 -6.19
CA ALA A 115 -26.29 25.05 -6.20
C ALA A 115 -24.97 25.46 -6.89
N ARG A 116 -23.95 24.60 -6.90
CA ARG A 116 -22.69 24.86 -7.62
C ARG A 116 -22.81 24.61 -9.11
N GLU A 117 -23.58 23.61 -9.52
CA GLU A 117 -23.88 23.34 -10.93
C GLU A 117 -24.78 24.46 -11.50
N GLU A 118 -25.80 24.90 -10.77
CA GLU A 118 -26.64 26.04 -11.16
C GLU A 118 -25.83 27.34 -11.30
N ALA A 119 -24.91 27.62 -10.37
CA ALA A 119 -24.02 28.77 -10.48
C ALA A 119 -23.05 28.68 -11.67
N LEU A 120 -22.66 27.47 -12.07
CA LEU A 120 -21.80 27.23 -13.24
C LEU A 120 -22.58 27.39 -14.54
N ASP A 121 -23.82 26.92 -14.58
CA ASP A 121 -24.74 27.11 -15.70
C ASP A 121 -25.08 28.60 -15.88
N ASP A 122 -25.29 29.33 -14.79
CA ASP A 122 -25.49 30.79 -14.81
C ASP A 122 -24.26 31.55 -15.31
N LEU A 123 -23.06 31.07 -14.98
CA LEU A 123 -21.81 31.67 -15.48
C LEU A 123 -21.61 31.36 -16.97
N LEU A 124 -21.85 30.14 -17.40
CA LEU A 124 -21.81 29.76 -18.82
C LEU A 124 -22.87 30.51 -19.64
N LEU A 125 -24.04 30.76 -19.07
CA LEU A 125 -25.08 31.56 -19.72
C LEU A 125 -24.69 33.04 -19.83
N LYS A 126 -23.98 33.59 -18.83
CA LYS A 126 -23.42 34.95 -18.89
C LYS A 126 -22.29 35.03 -19.91
N GLU A 127 -21.39 34.06 -19.94
CA GLU A 127 -20.28 33.98 -20.90
C GLU A 127 -20.82 33.83 -22.33
N ALA A 128 -21.81 32.96 -22.57
CA ALA A 128 -22.48 32.85 -23.87
C ALA A 128 -23.24 34.13 -24.28
N ARG A 129 -23.73 34.92 -23.31
CA ARG A 129 -24.38 36.19 -23.57
C ARG A 129 -23.38 37.31 -23.87
N GLU A 130 -22.18 37.25 -23.28
CA GLU A 130 -21.07 38.16 -23.59
C GLU A 130 -20.43 37.80 -24.95
N GLU A 131 -20.19 36.52 -25.25
CA GLU A 131 -19.73 36.06 -26.57
C GLU A 131 -20.75 36.38 -27.68
N GLY A 132 -22.05 36.28 -27.37
CA GLY A 132 -23.12 36.69 -28.29
C GLY A 132 -23.19 38.21 -28.54
N LEU A 133 -22.58 39.03 -27.68
CA LEU A 133 -22.44 40.48 -27.85
C LEU A 133 -21.13 40.85 -28.57
N GLU A 134 -20.04 40.09 -28.38
CA GLU A 134 -18.78 40.29 -29.10
C GLU A 134 -18.86 39.83 -30.57
N GLY A 135 -19.63 38.79 -30.90
CA GLY A 135 -19.86 38.34 -32.28
C GLY A 135 -20.69 39.29 -33.16
N GLY A 136 -21.32 40.32 -32.58
CA GLY A 136 -22.07 41.34 -33.31
C GLY A 136 -21.25 42.55 -33.75
N GLY A 137 -20.06 42.76 -33.15
CA GLY A 137 -19.20 43.91 -33.43
C GLY A 137 -18.31 43.72 -34.66
N GLU A 138 -17.68 42.55 -34.79
CA GLU A 138 -16.75 42.26 -35.89
C GLU A 138 -17.46 42.17 -37.26
N ALA A 139 -18.72 41.68 -37.28
CA ALA A 139 -19.52 41.61 -38.50
C ALA A 139 -20.00 43.00 -39.00
N LEU A 140 -20.09 44.01 -38.12
CA LEU A 140 -20.47 45.36 -38.50
C LEU A 140 -19.28 46.15 -39.07
N GLU A 141 -18.07 45.92 -38.54
CA GLU A 141 -16.84 46.56 -39.01
C GLU A 141 -16.42 46.05 -40.40
N GLU A 142 -16.58 44.75 -40.69
CA GLU A 142 -16.23 44.18 -42.01
C GLU A 142 -17.21 44.60 -43.12
N ALA A 143 -18.47 44.92 -42.78
CA ALA A 143 -19.44 45.44 -43.74
C ALA A 143 -19.17 46.90 -44.16
N MET A 144 -18.58 47.72 -43.28
CA MET A 144 -18.22 49.10 -43.62
C MET A 144 -17.01 49.18 -44.55
N HIS A 145 -16.03 48.27 -44.40
CA HIS A 145 -14.81 48.27 -45.20
C HIS A 145 -14.97 47.79 -46.65
N GLN A 146 -16.09 47.15 -47.01
CA GLN A 146 -16.40 46.82 -48.42
C GLN A 146 -17.08 47.95 -49.19
N SER A 147 -17.49 49.05 -48.52
CA SER A 147 -18.14 50.18 -49.18
C SER A 147 -17.17 51.22 -49.77
N GLU A 148 -15.86 51.06 -49.55
CA GLU A 148 -14.80 51.96 -50.04
C GLU A 148 -13.90 51.32 -51.14
N ARG A 149 -14.39 50.30 -51.86
CA ARG A 149 -13.74 49.79 -53.08
C ARG A 149 -14.65 49.85 -54.29
#